data_AF-A0A5N3S318-F1
#
_entry.id   AF-A0A5N3S318-F1
#
_cell.length_a   1.000
_cell.length_b   1.000
_cell.length_c   1.000
_cell.angle_alpha   90.00
_cell.angle_beta   90.00
_cell.angle_gamma   90.00
#
_symmetry.space_group_name_H-M   'P 1'
#
loop_
_entity.id
_entity.type
_entity.pdbx_description
1 polymer ?
#
loop_
_entity_poly.entity_id
_entity_poly.type
_entity_poly.pdbx_seq_one_letter_code
_entity_poly.pdbx_strand_id
1 'polypeptide(L)'
;MVLQTMNWLMSSIEYVAKQLAMSKRTLQRKLSEENYSYQWVLKKVRQELADYYLQQTQLPIIEVSFLLGFQETNSFIRAYSSWTGTTPSQVRG
;
A
#
# COMPACT_ATOMS: atom_id res chain seq x y z
N MET A 1 13.09 -9.59 -5.07
CA MET A 1 12.80 -8.16 -4.87
C MET A 1 11.30 -7.86 -5.02
N VAL A 2 10.63 -8.22 -6.14
CA VAL A 2 9.18 -7.96 -6.35
C VAL A 2 8.25 -8.72 -5.38
N LEU A 3 8.57 -9.99 -5.04
CA LEU A 3 7.77 -10.78 -4.09
C LEU A 3 7.85 -10.24 -2.64
N GLN A 4 8.92 -9.53 -2.29
CA GLN A 4 9.11 -9.02 -0.94
C GLN A 4 8.25 -7.77 -0.72
N THR A 5 8.16 -6.86 -1.70
CA THR A 5 7.24 -5.72 -1.67
C THR A 5 5.77 -6.14 -1.63
N MET A 6 5.37 -7.18 -2.38
CA MET A 6 4.01 -7.73 -2.31
C MET A 6 3.64 -8.19 -0.90
N ASN A 7 4.58 -8.85 -0.21
CA ASN A 7 4.29 -9.40 1.11
C ASN A 7 4.06 -8.31 2.15
N TRP A 8 4.82 -7.21 2.14
CA TRP A 8 4.62 -6.11 3.09
C TRP A 8 3.30 -5.36 2.87
N LEU A 9 2.86 -5.20 1.63
CA LEU A 9 1.62 -4.49 1.32
C LEU A 9 0.37 -5.31 1.57
N MET A 10 0.45 -6.64 1.56
CA MET A 10 -0.67 -7.53 1.93
C MET A 10 -0.78 -7.77 3.44
N SER A 11 0.19 -7.27 4.21
CA SER A 11 0.41 -7.72 5.57
C SER A 11 -0.40 -6.96 6.60
N SER A 12 -0.97 -7.70 7.55
CA SER A 12 -1.55 -7.11 8.75
C SER A 12 -0.45 -6.50 9.61
N ILE A 13 -0.83 -5.59 10.52
CA ILE A 13 0.11 -4.98 11.46
C ILE A 13 0.84 -6.03 12.31
N GLU A 14 0.21 -7.18 12.57
CA GLU A 14 0.81 -8.31 13.28
C GLU A 14 1.97 -8.93 12.48
N TYR A 15 1.82 -9.08 11.16
CA TYR A 15 2.90 -9.59 10.32
C TYR A 15 4.06 -8.61 10.29
N VAL A 16 3.80 -7.33 10.06
CA VAL A 16 4.85 -6.29 10.02
C VAL A 16 5.56 -6.18 11.37
N ALA A 17 4.82 -6.20 12.47
CA ALA A 17 5.41 -6.22 13.81
C ALA A 17 6.33 -7.42 14.01
N LYS A 18 5.92 -8.62 13.56
CA LYS A 18 6.75 -9.84 13.61
C LYS A 18 8.05 -9.67 12.80
N GLN A 19 7.99 -9.12 11.59
CA GLN A 19 9.19 -8.87 10.77
C GLN A 19 10.15 -7.87 11.41
N LEU A 20 9.61 -6.93 12.18
CA LEU A 20 10.40 -5.94 12.92
C LEU A 20 10.85 -6.42 14.31
N ALA A 21 10.61 -7.70 14.66
CA ALA A 21 10.84 -8.25 16.00
C ALA A 21 10.13 -7.46 17.11
N MET A 22 8.92 -6.97 16.84
CA MET A 22 8.09 -6.20 17.77
C MET A 22 6.74 -6.88 18.02
N SER A 23 6.12 -6.58 19.16
CA SER A 23 4.69 -6.82 19.33
C SER A 23 3.88 -5.78 18.57
N LYS A 24 2.63 -6.11 18.20
CA LYS A 24 1.67 -5.15 17.62
C LYS A 24 1.55 -3.89 18.47
N ARG A 25 1.42 -4.04 19.79
CA ARG A 25 1.31 -2.91 20.74
C ARG A 25 2.53 -2.00 20.69
N THR A 26 3.73 -2.56 20.63
CA THR A 26 4.97 -1.79 20.53
C THR A 26 5.03 -1.01 19.22
N LEU A 27 4.70 -1.65 18.09
CA LEU A 27 4.67 -0.98 16.79
C LEU A 27 3.64 0.15 16.76
N GLN A 28 2.43 -0.07 17.27
CA GLN A 28 1.40 0.97 17.36
C GLN A 28 1.83 2.14 18.23
N ARG A 29 2.44 1.87 19.39
CA ARG A 29 2.95 2.93 20.28
C ARG A 29 4.01 3.77 19.58
N LYS A 30 5.01 3.14 18.96
CA LYS A 30 6.08 3.86 18.24
C LYS A 30 5.53 4.72 17.10
N LEU A 31 4.62 4.17 16.29
CA LEU A 31 3.97 4.95 15.24
C LEU A 31 3.19 6.14 15.82
N SER A 32 2.46 5.95 16.93
CA SER A 32 1.71 7.03 17.56
C SER A 32 2.60 8.11 18.19
N GLU A 33 3.79 7.75 18.68
CA GLU A 33 4.79 8.71 19.18
C GLU A 33 5.31 9.62 18.05
N GLU A 34 5.28 9.12 16.81
CA GLU A 34 5.57 9.89 15.60
C GLU A 34 4.31 10.49 14.94
N ASN A 35 3.15 10.46 15.63
CA ASN A 35 1.85 10.91 15.13
C ASN A 35 1.32 10.17 13.88
N TYR A 36 1.76 8.93 13.66
CA TYR A 36 1.29 8.08 12.58
C TYR A 36 0.45 6.91 13.08
N SER A 37 -0.45 6.42 12.22
CA SER A 37 -1.09 5.13 12.39
C SER A 37 -0.57 4.15 11.34
N TYR A 38 -0.64 2.85 11.62
CA TYR A 38 -0.28 1.82 10.63
C TYR A 38 -1.07 1.98 9.32
N GLN A 39 -2.36 2.29 9.41
CA GLN A 39 -3.20 2.51 8.24
C GLN A 39 -2.74 3.71 7.41
N TRP A 40 -2.32 4.79 8.08
CA TRP A 40 -1.75 5.95 7.39
C TRP A 40 -0.46 5.60 6.66
N VAL A 41 0.47 4.91 7.32
CA VAL A 41 1.75 4.49 6.72
C VAL A 41 1.51 3.54 5.55
N LEU A 42 0.66 2.54 5.73
CA LEU A 42 0.32 1.58 4.68
C LEU A 42 -0.31 2.27 3.47
N LYS A 43 -1.25 3.20 3.69
CA LYS A 43 -1.83 4.02 2.63
C LYS A 43 -0.73 4.79 1.89
N LYS A 44 0.14 5.50 2.62
CA LYS A 44 1.17 6.36 2.03
C LYS A 44 2.11 5.57 1.12
N VAL A 45 2.60 4.43 1.60
CA VAL A 45 3.47 3.53 0.82
C VAL A 45 2.73 2.96 -0.40
N ARG A 46 1.47 2.52 -0.24
CA ARG A 46 0.66 2.02 -1.38
C ARG A 46 0.43 3.09 -2.43
N GLN A 47 0.16 4.33 -2.02
CA GLN A 47 -0.06 5.44 -2.94
C GLN A 47 1.21 5.75 -3.74
N GLU A 48 2.37 5.89 -3.08
CA GLU A 48 3.65 6.17 -3.76
C GLU A 48 4.03 5.09 -4.77
N LEU A 49 3.82 3.82 -4.42
CA LEU A 49 4.06 2.71 -5.33
C LEU A 49 3.02 2.66 -6.46
N ALA A 50 1.75 2.98 -6.18
CA ALA A 50 0.73 3.08 -7.23
C ALA A 50 1.11 4.17 -8.24
N ASP A 51 1.48 5.36 -7.78
CA ASP A 51 1.89 6.47 -8.63
C ASP A 51 3.10 6.07 -9.49
N TYR A 52 4.10 5.44 -8.88
CA TYR A 52 5.26 4.90 -9.59
C TYR A 52 4.86 3.89 -10.66
N TYR A 53 4.07 2.86 -10.33
CA TYR A 53 3.70 1.83 -11.30
C TYR A 53 2.81 2.36 -12.42
N LEU A 54 1.90 3.28 -12.12
CA LEU A 54 0.98 3.85 -13.10
C LEU A 54 1.69 4.78 -14.08
N GLN A 55 2.70 5.52 -13.64
CA GLN A 55 3.39 6.53 -14.46
C GLN A 55 4.68 6.04 -15.10
N GLN A 56 5.41 5.14 -14.43
CA GLN A 56 6.76 4.75 -14.84
C GLN A 56 6.80 3.36 -15.49
N THR A 57 5.67 2.65 -15.55
CA THR A 57 5.60 1.31 -16.12
C THR A 57 4.39 1.13 -17.04
N GLN A 58 4.40 0.05 -17.82
CA GLN A 58 3.28 -0.35 -18.67
C GLN A 58 2.42 -1.46 -18.03
N LEU A 59 2.63 -1.75 -16.74
CA LEU A 59 1.89 -2.81 -16.04
C LEU A 59 0.38 -2.57 -16.13
N PRO A 60 -0.43 -3.58 -16.48
CA PRO A 60 -1.88 -3.47 -16.43
C PRO A 60 -2.38 -3.03 -15.05
N ILE A 61 -3.44 -2.22 -14.98
CA ILE A 61 -4.03 -1.74 -13.71
C ILE A 61 -4.38 -2.91 -12.78
N ILE A 62 -4.82 -4.04 -13.34
CA ILE A 62 -5.08 -5.27 -12.59
C ILE A 62 -3.82 -5.83 -11.92
N GLU A 63 -2.68 -5.86 -12.60
CA GLU A 63 -1.40 -6.31 -12.01
C GLU A 63 -0.91 -5.34 -10.94
N VAL A 64 -1.02 -4.03 -11.18
CA VAL A 64 -0.72 -3.01 -10.17
C VAL A 64 -1.57 -3.21 -8.91
N SER A 65 -2.86 -3.55 -9.07
CA SER A 65 -3.75 -3.80 -7.93
C SER A 65 -3.26 -4.97 -7.06
N PHE A 66 -2.85 -6.08 -7.69
CA PHE A 66 -2.35 -7.25 -6.98
C PHE A 66 -0.97 -7.02 -6.36
N LEU A 67 -0.08 -6.30 -7.03
CA LEU A 67 1.23 -5.91 -6.49
C LEU A 67 1.11 -5.08 -5.21
N LEU A 68 0.05 -4.26 -5.12
CA LEU A 68 -0.23 -3.41 -3.95
C LEU A 68 -1.05 -4.13 -2.87
N GLY A 69 -1.31 -5.42 -3.04
CA GLY A 69 -1.96 -6.28 -2.06
C GLY A 69 -3.48 -6.18 -2.02
N PHE A 70 -4.12 -5.68 -3.07
CA PHE A 70 -5.57 -5.74 -3.21
C PHE A 70 -5.98 -7.10 -3.78
N GLN A 71 -7.08 -7.65 -3.25
CA GLN A 71 -7.66 -8.91 -3.76
C GLN A 71 -8.51 -8.69 -5.01
N GLU A 72 -8.98 -7.46 -5.22
CA GLU A 72 -9.84 -7.09 -6.34
C GLU A 72 -9.42 -5.75 -6.92
N THR A 73 -9.35 -5.65 -8.24
CA THR A 73 -9.02 -4.42 -8.97
C THR A 73 -9.95 -3.25 -8.61
N ASN A 74 -11.25 -3.52 -8.44
CA ASN A 74 -12.22 -2.48 -8.07
C ASN A 74 -11.96 -1.89 -6.68
N SER A 75 -11.46 -2.71 -5.75
CA SER A 75 -11.07 -2.24 -4.42
C SER A 75 -9.83 -1.34 -4.48
N PHE A 76 -8.87 -1.66 -5.35
CA PHE A 76 -7.73 -0.77 -5.63
C PHE A 76 -8.17 0.56 -6.24
N ILE A 77 -9.01 0.54 -7.29
CA ILE A 77 -9.47 1.76 -7.97
C ILE A 77 -10.18 2.69 -6.97
N ARG A 78 -11.09 2.17 -6.14
CA ARG A 78 -11.77 2.98 -5.12
C ARG A 78 -10.80 3.57 -4.10
N ALA A 79 -9.88 2.75 -3.60
CA ALA A 79 -8.90 3.20 -2.62
C ALA A 79 -7.98 4.29 -3.21
N TYR A 80 -7.43 4.06 -4.40
CA TYR A 80 -6.58 5.02 -5.10
C TYR A 80 -7.31 6.34 -5.34
N SER A 81 -8.51 6.31 -5.91
CA SER A 81 -9.32 7.52 -6.13
C SER A 81 -9.65 8.25 -4.83
N SER A 82 -9.92 7.53 -3.74
CA SER A 82 -10.13 8.14 -2.41
C SER A 82 -8.87 8.82 -1.86
N TRP A 83 -7.68 8.36 -2.25
CA TRP A 83 -6.42 8.89 -1.76
C TRP A 83 -5.89 10.06 -2.60
N THR A 84 -6.11 10.01 -3.92
CA THR A 84 -5.51 10.94 -4.89
C THR A 84 -6.51 11.91 -5.52
N GLY A 85 -7.81 11.63 -5.43
CA GLY A 85 -8.86 12.40 -6.09
C GLY A 85 -9.04 12.09 -7.58
N THR A 86 -8.25 11.16 -8.14
CA THR A 86 -8.28 10.77 -9.56
C THR A 86 -8.24 9.26 -9.72
N THR A 87 -8.80 8.75 -10.80
CA THR A 87 -8.75 7.30 -11.11
C THR A 87 -7.38 6.87 -11.63
N PRO A 88 -6.98 5.59 -11.44
CA PRO A 88 -5.74 5.08 -11.99
C PRO A 88 -5.62 5.25 -13.52
N SER A 89 -6.74 5.12 -14.25
CA SER A 89 -6.77 5.34 -15.70
C SER A 89 -6.50 6.79 -16.08
N GLN A 90 -7.05 7.77 -15.33
CA GLN A 90 -6.78 9.19 -15.59
C GLN A 90 -5.31 9.57 -15.37
N VAL A 91 -4.64 8.93 -14.42
CA VAL A 91 -3.22 9.18 -14.15
C VAL A 91 -2.31 8.58 -15.23
N ARG A 92 -2.76 7.50 -15.89
CA ARG A 92 -2.02 6.86 -16.99
C ARG A 92 -2.14 7.63 -18.31
N GLY A 93 -3.31 8.21 -18.58
CA GLY A 93 -3.67 8.76 -19.90
C GLY A 93 -4.50 7.77 -20.71
#